data_AF-A0A1Y3TKY9-F1
#
_entry.id   AF-A0A1Y3TKY9-F1
#
_cell.length_a   1.000
_cell.length_b   1.000
_cell.length_c   1.000
_cell.angle_alpha   90.00
_cell.angle_beta   90.00
_cell.angle_gamma   90.00
#
_symmetry.space_group_name_H-M   'P 1'
#
loop_
_entity.id
_entity.type
_entity.pdbx_description
1 polymer ?
#
loop_
_entity_poly.entity_id
_entity_poly.type
_entity_poly.pdbx_seq_one_letter_code
_entity_poly.pdbx_strand_id
1 'polypeptide(L)'
;MNHGYIQMSEDVITLTDIGKIRGKECMDRHQLLTQFFQMVSGMTEEEAEKDACRAEHTISRAAMEGITNFLIQGDVYDRSYSNMDLSLFFDPGVYFMAMDIYEIERRSPRILAKEWDLFEPYACLEVKDGRSVFRLKEKEAGNRRSLWYRSDNRWKQAASEDGEFLLESTLFAYTANGRFPVTEGTVTAAVTEEGREPLTLDCREINIHVI
;
A
#
# COMPACT_ATOMS: atom_id res chain seq x y z
N MET A 1 -11.28 -37.75 -6.50
CA MET A 1 -12.44 -37.90 -5.59
C MET A 1 -13.64 -37.22 -6.22
N ASN A 2 -14.76 -37.92 -6.39
CA ASN A 2 -15.99 -37.36 -6.95
C ASN A 2 -16.65 -36.54 -5.82
N HIS A 3 -16.55 -35.21 -5.87
CA HIS A 3 -16.93 -34.32 -4.76
C HIS A 3 -18.45 -34.20 -4.54
N GLY A 4 -19.26 -35.06 -5.17
CA GLY A 4 -20.71 -35.13 -4.95
C GLY A 4 -21.50 -33.90 -5.44
N TYR A 5 -20.92 -33.06 -6.30
CA TYR A 5 -21.59 -31.85 -6.81
C TYR A 5 -22.64 -32.11 -7.89
N ILE A 6 -22.50 -33.24 -8.60
CA ILE A 6 -23.37 -33.62 -9.71
C ILE A 6 -23.99 -34.99 -9.42
N GLN A 7 -25.27 -35.12 -9.75
CA GLN A 7 -25.99 -36.38 -9.78
C GLN A 7 -26.38 -36.67 -11.23
N MET A 8 -26.13 -37.91 -11.64
CA MET A 8 -26.49 -38.42 -12.96
C MET A 8 -27.67 -39.38 -12.80
N SER A 9 -28.74 -39.15 -13.55
CA SER A 9 -29.88 -40.06 -13.66
C SER A 9 -30.22 -40.23 -15.13
N GLU A 10 -30.16 -41.46 -15.63
CA GLU A 10 -30.32 -41.80 -17.05
C GLU A 10 -29.43 -40.90 -17.93
N ASP A 11 -30.02 -39.89 -18.58
CA ASP A 11 -29.34 -38.93 -19.46
C ASP A 11 -29.34 -37.48 -18.93
N VAL A 12 -29.73 -37.27 -17.66
CA VAL A 12 -29.84 -35.94 -17.04
C VAL A 12 -28.76 -35.74 -15.98
N ILE A 13 -27.93 -34.70 -16.19
CA ILE A 13 -26.97 -34.21 -15.20
C ILE A 13 -27.65 -33.09 -14.39
N THR A 14 -27.79 -33.30 -13.08
CA THR A 14 -28.32 -32.28 -12.15
C THR A 14 -27.30 -31.94 -11.08
N LEU A 15 -27.29 -30.68 -10.64
CA LEU A 15 -26.51 -30.28 -9.48
C LEU A 15 -27.18 -30.80 -8.21
N THR A 16 -26.39 -31.43 -7.34
CA THR A 16 -26.81 -31.70 -5.97
C THR A 16 -26.95 -30.39 -5.21
N ASP A 17 -27.53 -30.39 -4.01
CA ASP A 17 -27.67 -29.15 -3.24
C ASP A 17 -26.31 -28.53 -2.88
N ILE A 18 -25.27 -29.35 -2.66
CA ILE A 18 -23.89 -28.89 -2.50
C ILE A 18 -23.37 -28.29 -3.82
N GLY A 19 -23.68 -28.91 -4.96
CA GLY A 19 -23.36 -28.38 -6.28
C GLY A 19 -24.02 -27.03 -6.58
N LYS A 20 -25.29 -26.85 -6.18
CA LYS A 20 -26.02 -25.58 -6.32
C LYS A 20 -25.41 -24.47 -5.46
N ILE A 21 -25.04 -24.79 -4.21
CA ILE A 21 -24.37 -23.82 -3.32
C ILE A 21 -23.05 -23.37 -3.93
N ARG A 22 -22.23 -24.30 -4.41
CA ARG A 22 -20.95 -23.98 -5.08
C ARG A 22 -21.14 -23.20 -6.37
N GLY A 23 -22.14 -23.56 -7.18
CA GLY A 23 -22.48 -22.83 -8.40
C GLY A 23 -22.90 -21.39 -8.10
N LYS A 24 -23.69 -21.20 -7.04
CA LYS A 24 -24.08 -19.87 -6.58
C LYS A 24 -22.88 -19.05 -6.09
N GLU A 25 -21.99 -19.62 -5.28
CA GLU A 25 -20.77 -18.93 -4.83
C GLU A 25 -19.90 -18.46 -6.02
N CYS A 26 -19.79 -19.29 -7.07
CA CYS A 26 -19.05 -18.93 -8.28
C CYS A 26 -19.72 -17.76 -9.02
N MET A 27 -21.04 -17.86 -9.23
CA MET A 27 -21.82 -16.83 -9.91
C MET A 27 -21.83 -15.50 -9.15
N ASP A 28 -21.95 -15.54 -7.82
CA ASP A 28 -21.93 -14.34 -6.97
C ASP A 28 -20.55 -13.64 -7.09
N ARG A 29 -19.45 -14.41 -7.11
CA ARG A 29 -18.10 -13.85 -7.34
C ARG A 29 -17.96 -13.24 -8.73
N HIS A 30 -18.50 -13.89 -9.76
CA HIS A 30 -18.52 -13.38 -11.12
C HIS A 30 -19.15 -12.00 -11.20
N GLN A 31 -20.39 -11.90 -10.70
CA GLN A 31 -21.18 -10.67 -10.77
C GLN A 31 -20.53 -9.52 -10.00
N LEU A 32 -19.98 -9.79 -8.81
CA LEU A 32 -19.28 -8.79 -8.02
C LEU A 32 -18.02 -8.28 -8.75
N LEU A 33 -17.25 -9.16 -9.40
CA LEU A 33 -16.07 -8.76 -10.15
C LEU A 33 -16.43 -7.97 -11.41
N THR A 34 -17.45 -8.39 -12.16
CA THR A 34 -17.95 -7.67 -13.34
C THR A 34 -18.37 -6.25 -12.95
N GLN A 35 -19.20 -6.11 -11.92
CA GLN A 35 -19.65 -4.79 -11.44
C GLN A 35 -18.48 -3.94 -10.94
N PHE A 36 -17.53 -4.55 -10.22
CA PHE A 36 -16.33 -3.86 -9.75
C PHE A 36 -15.52 -3.30 -10.92
N PHE A 37 -15.23 -4.11 -11.93
CA PHE A 37 -14.45 -3.66 -13.09
C PHE A 37 -15.17 -2.57 -13.87
N GLN A 38 -16.47 -2.72 -14.18
CA GLN A 38 -17.23 -1.65 -14.83
C GLN A 38 -17.18 -0.33 -14.03
N MET A 39 -17.28 -0.42 -12.71
CA MET A 39 -17.27 0.75 -11.83
C MET A 39 -15.91 1.44 -11.78
N VAL A 40 -14.81 0.71 -11.61
CA VAL A 40 -13.49 1.30 -11.33
C VAL A 40 -12.66 1.62 -12.57
N SER A 41 -12.88 0.91 -13.69
CA SER A 41 -12.13 1.11 -14.94
C SER A 41 -12.97 1.65 -16.09
N GLY A 42 -14.30 1.74 -15.91
CA GLY A 42 -15.21 2.19 -16.98
C GLY A 42 -15.35 1.20 -18.14
N MET A 43 -14.95 -0.06 -17.93
CA MET A 43 -15.07 -1.13 -18.92
C MET A 43 -16.52 -1.33 -19.36
N THR A 44 -16.69 -1.78 -20.61
CA THR A 44 -17.98 -2.31 -21.07
C THR A 44 -18.33 -3.61 -20.34
N GLU A 45 -19.61 -4.00 -20.36
CA GLU A 45 -20.06 -5.25 -19.75
C GLU A 45 -19.32 -6.47 -20.29
N GLU A 46 -19.13 -6.56 -21.61
CA GLU A 46 -18.44 -7.67 -22.26
C GLU A 46 -16.96 -7.78 -21.84
N GLU A 47 -16.27 -6.65 -21.74
CA GLU A 47 -14.87 -6.61 -21.27
C GLU A 47 -14.78 -7.03 -19.79
N ALA A 48 -15.68 -6.51 -18.96
CA ALA A 48 -15.71 -6.80 -17.53
C ALA A 48 -16.06 -8.26 -17.23
N GLU A 49 -17.04 -8.86 -17.93
CA GLU A 49 -17.38 -10.28 -17.79
C GLU A 49 -16.20 -11.19 -18.14
N LYS A 50 -15.49 -10.86 -19.22
CA LYS A 50 -14.33 -11.62 -19.68
C LYS A 50 -13.20 -11.60 -18.64
N ASP A 51 -12.92 -10.46 -18.03
CA ASP A 51 -11.89 -10.35 -17.01
C ASP A 51 -12.33 -10.90 -15.64
N ALA A 52 -13.62 -10.75 -15.28
CA ALA A 52 -14.21 -11.36 -14.10
C ALA A 52 -14.12 -12.88 -14.13
N CYS A 53 -14.45 -13.51 -15.27
CA CYS A 53 -14.32 -14.95 -15.50
C CYS A 53 -12.89 -15.46 -15.24
N ARG A 54 -11.87 -14.67 -15.62
CA ARG A 54 -10.47 -15.05 -15.41
C ARG A 54 -10.05 -14.86 -13.95
N ALA A 55 -10.51 -13.77 -13.32
CA ALA A 55 -10.14 -13.42 -11.96
C ALA A 55 -10.83 -14.32 -10.92
N GLU A 56 -12.12 -14.65 -11.09
CA GLU A 56 -12.94 -15.32 -10.07
C GLU A 56 -12.38 -16.66 -9.59
N HIS A 57 -11.68 -17.38 -10.48
CA HIS A 57 -11.10 -18.69 -10.22
C HIS A 57 -9.75 -18.63 -9.48
N THR A 58 -9.10 -17.47 -9.46
CA THR A 58 -7.73 -17.32 -8.92
C THR A 58 -7.65 -16.35 -7.75
N ILE A 59 -8.59 -15.41 -7.66
CA ILE A 59 -8.61 -14.36 -6.64
C ILE A 59 -8.87 -14.94 -5.25
N SER A 60 -8.09 -14.47 -4.26
CA SER A 60 -8.20 -14.94 -2.88
C SER A 60 -9.53 -14.55 -2.24
N ARG A 61 -9.91 -15.27 -1.18
CA ARG A 61 -11.12 -14.95 -0.40
C ARG A 61 -11.05 -13.54 0.20
N ALA A 62 -9.91 -13.17 0.79
CA ALA A 62 -9.71 -11.85 1.39
C ALA A 62 -9.86 -10.71 0.36
N ALA A 63 -9.34 -10.89 -0.86
CA ALA A 63 -9.51 -9.91 -1.92
C ALA A 63 -10.97 -9.77 -2.36
N MET A 64 -11.72 -10.87 -2.49
CA MET A 64 -13.16 -10.80 -2.80
C MET A 64 -13.98 -10.15 -1.68
N GLU A 65 -13.67 -10.42 -0.42
CA GLU A 65 -14.32 -9.75 0.71
C GLU A 65 -14.05 -8.23 0.67
N GLY A 66 -12.82 -7.82 0.33
CA GLY A 66 -12.48 -6.41 0.10
C GLY A 66 -13.29 -5.76 -1.03
N ILE A 67 -13.38 -6.41 -2.19
CA ILE A 67 -14.17 -5.93 -3.34
C ILE A 67 -15.66 -5.84 -2.98
N THR A 68 -16.19 -6.85 -2.30
CA THR A 68 -17.59 -6.88 -1.86
C THR A 68 -17.88 -5.72 -0.91
N ASN A 69 -17.00 -5.49 0.07
CA ASN A 69 -17.15 -4.37 1.01
C ASN A 69 -17.09 -3.02 0.29
N PHE A 70 -16.20 -2.87 -0.69
CA PHE A 70 -16.12 -1.66 -1.52
C PHE A 70 -17.44 -1.39 -2.26
N LEU A 71 -18.01 -2.40 -2.91
CA LEU A 71 -19.28 -2.28 -3.64
C LEU A 71 -20.48 -1.98 -2.71
N ILE A 72 -20.48 -2.52 -1.49
CA ILE A 72 -21.57 -2.31 -0.52
C ILE A 72 -21.47 -0.95 0.16
N GLN A 73 -20.26 -0.53 0.55
CA GLN A 73 -20.07 0.61 1.44
C GLN A 73 -19.74 1.92 0.71
N GLY A 74 -19.32 1.85 -0.56
CA GLY A 74 -18.83 3.02 -1.28
C GLY A 74 -17.52 3.56 -0.71
N ASP A 75 -17.00 4.64 -1.31
CA ASP A 75 -15.62 5.13 -1.17
C ASP A 75 -15.31 5.85 0.16
N VAL A 76 -15.52 5.18 1.31
CA VAL A 76 -15.54 5.83 2.64
C VAL A 76 -14.51 5.29 3.64
N TYR A 77 -13.39 4.74 3.18
CA TYR A 77 -12.25 4.51 4.07
C TYR A 77 -11.02 5.19 3.54
N ASP A 78 -10.27 5.83 4.42
CA ASP A 78 -8.87 6.11 4.18
C ASP A 78 -8.21 4.77 3.83
N ARG A 79 -7.86 4.60 2.55
CA ARG A 79 -7.24 3.35 2.11
C ARG A 79 -5.78 3.42 2.48
N SER A 80 -5.32 2.45 3.28
CA SER A 80 -3.89 2.26 3.50
C SER A 80 -3.34 1.22 2.51
N TYR A 81 -2.38 1.59 1.67
CA TYR A 81 -1.65 0.63 0.84
C TYR A 81 -0.13 0.76 1.05
N SER A 82 0.58 -0.36 0.95
CA SER A 82 2.04 -0.45 1.12
C SER A 82 2.68 -1.01 -0.14
N ASN A 83 4.00 -0.83 -0.31
CA ASN A 83 4.73 -1.36 -1.47
C ASN A 83 4.22 -0.82 -2.82
N MET A 84 3.76 0.43 -2.82
CA MET A 84 3.35 1.15 -4.02
C MET A 84 4.42 2.18 -4.38
N ASP A 85 4.83 2.21 -5.65
CA ASP A 85 5.77 3.20 -6.15
C ASP A 85 5.01 4.46 -6.59
N LEU A 86 5.44 5.63 -6.11
CA LEU A 86 4.79 6.90 -6.45
C LEU A 86 4.99 7.31 -7.92
N SER A 87 5.88 6.66 -8.68
CA SER A 87 5.98 6.87 -10.13
C SER A 87 4.70 6.47 -10.89
N LEU A 88 3.75 5.79 -10.23
CA LEU A 88 2.43 5.48 -10.77
C LEU A 88 1.49 6.72 -10.78
N PHE A 89 1.78 7.73 -9.95
CA PHE A 89 0.93 8.91 -9.78
C PHE A 89 1.62 10.22 -10.13
N PHE A 90 2.95 10.23 -10.16
CA PHE A 90 3.77 11.39 -10.44
C PHE A 90 4.51 11.20 -11.77
N ASP A 91 4.52 12.25 -12.58
CA ASP A 91 5.38 12.31 -13.77
C ASP A 91 6.86 12.33 -13.37
N PRO A 92 7.78 11.96 -14.28
CA PRO A 92 9.22 12.11 -14.03
C PRO A 92 9.57 13.55 -13.64
N GLY A 93 10.24 13.73 -12.51
CA GLY A 93 10.48 15.05 -11.95
C GLY A 93 10.95 15.05 -10.50
N VAL A 94 11.00 16.25 -9.92
CA VAL A 94 11.41 16.50 -8.54
C VAL A 94 10.31 17.27 -7.83
N TYR A 95 9.84 16.75 -6.69
CA TYR A 95 8.73 17.31 -5.91
C TYR A 95 9.14 17.50 -4.45
N PHE A 96 8.74 18.61 -3.84
CA PHE A 96 9.02 18.89 -2.43
C PHE A 96 7.75 18.68 -1.61
N MET A 97 7.84 17.81 -0.61
CA MET A 97 6.71 17.40 0.23
C MET A 97 7.05 17.71 1.68
N ALA A 98 6.12 18.29 2.44
CA ALA A 98 6.35 18.52 3.86
C ALA A 98 6.55 17.17 4.57
N MET A 99 7.46 17.14 5.53
CA MET A 99 7.77 15.94 6.29
C MET A 99 7.67 16.27 7.78
N ASP A 100 7.38 15.28 8.62
CA ASP A 100 7.53 15.35 10.07
C ASP A 100 8.14 14.04 10.59
N ILE A 101 8.79 14.09 11.76
CA ILE A 101 9.29 12.90 12.47
C ILE A 101 8.64 12.83 13.86
N TYR A 102 7.88 11.78 14.12
CA TYR A 102 7.10 11.59 15.35
C TYR A 102 7.62 10.44 16.22
N GLU A 103 7.37 10.54 17.53
CA GLU A 103 7.53 9.42 18.46
C GLU A 103 6.49 8.32 18.17
N ILE A 104 6.92 7.06 18.07
CA ILE A 104 6.01 5.96 17.67
C ILE A 104 5.01 5.56 18.76
N GLU A 105 5.36 5.75 20.04
CA GLU A 105 4.54 5.32 21.19
C GLU A 105 3.42 6.31 21.55
N ARG A 106 3.48 7.54 21.02
CA ARG A 106 2.55 8.64 21.38
C ARG A 106 1.86 9.20 20.14
N ARG A 107 0.70 8.61 19.82
CA ARG A 107 -0.13 9.01 18.66
C ARG A 107 -1.28 9.96 19.00
N SER A 108 -1.58 10.19 20.29
CA SER A 108 -2.71 11.04 20.71
C SER A 108 -2.42 11.78 22.03
N PRO A 109 -1.93 13.03 21.98
CA PRO A 109 -1.49 13.75 20.78
C PRO A 109 -0.22 13.13 20.16
N ARG A 110 -0.01 13.34 18.86
CA ARG A 110 1.28 13.08 18.22
C ARG A 110 2.34 14.04 18.79
N ILE A 111 3.53 13.53 19.07
CA ILE A 111 4.66 14.31 19.58
C ILE A 111 5.80 14.26 18.57
N LEU A 112 6.29 15.43 18.15
CA LEU A 112 7.48 15.55 17.32
C LEU A 112 8.69 15.00 18.08
N ALA A 113 9.43 14.12 17.42
CA ALA A 113 10.62 13.53 17.98
C ALA A 113 11.78 14.53 17.97
N LYS A 114 12.73 14.40 18.91
CA LYS A 114 13.94 15.24 18.93
C LYS A 114 14.73 15.20 17.61
N GLU A 115 14.64 14.09 16.88
CA GLU A 115 15.31 13.89 15.60
C GLU A 115 14.74 14.80 14.50
N TRP A 116 13.51 15.30 14.64
CA TRP A 116 12.89 16.25 13.72
C TRP A 116 13.76 17.50 13.51
N ASP A 117 14.39 18.00 14.58
CA ASP A 117 15.21 19.20 14.51
C ASP A 117 16.45 19.03 13.62
N LEU A 118 16.86 17.79 13.34
CA LEU A 118 18.05 17.46 12.55
C LEU A 118 17.85 17.59 11.03
N PHE A 119 16.61 17.52 10.55
CA PHE A 119 16.29 17.46 9.12
C PHE A 119 15.63 18.74 8.61
N GLU A 120 15.81 19.01 7.32
CA GLU A 120 15.00 19.97 6.60
C GLU A 120 13.52 19.58 6.66
N PRO A 121 12.58 20.54 6.68
CA PRO A 121 11.17 20.24 6.89
C PRO A 121 10.47 19.65 5.65
N TYR A 122 11.23 19.37 4.59
CA TYR A 122 10.73 18.82 3.34
C TYR A 122 11.53 17.58 2.95
N ALA A 123 10.82 16.55 2.51
CA ALA A 123 11.38 15.44 1.75
C ALA A 123 11.30 15.78 0.25
N CYS A 124 12.38 15.48 -0.47
CA CYS A 124 12.44 15.66 -1.92
C CYS A 124 12.15 14.32 -2.61
N LEU A 125 11.02 14.20 -3.29
CA LEU A 125 10.68 13.04 -4.11
C LEU A 125 11.29 13.19 -5.49
N GLU A 126 12.22 12.31 -5.85
CA GLU A 126 12.73 12.17 -7.22
C GLU A 126 12.02 11.00 -7.91
N VAL A 127 11.41 11.26 -9.06
CA VAL A 127 10.74 10.26 -9.90
C VAL A 127 11.50 10.14 -11.21
N LYS A 128 12.03 8.95 -11.48
CA LYS A 128 12.84 8.69 -12.68
C LYS A 128 12.80 7.22 -13.07
N ASP A 129 12.67 6.95 -14.37
CA ASP A 129 12.73 5.59 -14.94
C ASP A 129 11.77 4.58 -14.28
N GLY A 130 10.56 5.03 -13.91
CA GLY A 130 9.55 4.19 -13.26
C GLY A 130 9.88 3.78 -11.82
N ARG A 131 10.76 4.55 -11.16
CA ARG A 131 11.08 4.45 -9.74
C ARG A 131 10.92 5.78 -9.07
N SER A 132 10.65 5.77 -7.76
CA SER A 132 10.61 7.00 -6.98
C SER A 132 11.24 6.86 -5.60
N VAL A 133 12.04 7.87 -5.23
CA VAL A 133 12.86 7.88 -4.02
C VAL A 133 12.68 9.20 -3.28
N PHE A 134 12.47 9.12 -1.97
CA PHE A 134 12.54 10.26 -1.07
C PHE A 134 13.97 10.50 -0.61
N ARG A 135 14.44 11.73 -0.82
CA ARG A 135 15.71 12.27 -0.34
C ARG A 135 15.44 13.14 0.88
N LEU A 136 16.02 12.74 2.01
CA LEU A 136 15.90 13.45 3.30
C LEU A 136 17.23 14.11 3.62
N LYS A 137 17.20 15.44 3.71
CA LYS A 137 18.41 16.25 3.92
C LYS A 137 18.57 16.67 5.38
N GLU A 138 19.77 16.51 5.92
CA GLU A 138 20.13 17.08 7.22
C GLU A 138 20.39 18.60 7.12
N LYS A 139 19.97 19.36 8.14
CA LYS A 139 20.23 20.82 8.21
C LYS A 139 21.73 21.13 8.33
N GLU A 140 22.44 20.30 9.08
CA GLU A 140 23.87 20.46 9.34
C GLU A 140 24.66 19.30 8.72
N ALA A 141 25.47 19.63 7.71
CA ALA A 141 26.32 18.67 7.03
C ALA A 141 27.45 18.16 7.93
N GLY A 142 27.85 16.89 7.75
CA GLY A 142 28.99 16.29 8.45
C GLY A 142 28.65 15.59 9.78
N ASN A 143 27.37 15.47 10.11
CA ASN A 143 26.93 14.65 11.22
C ASN A 143 27.14 13.16 10.89
N ARG A 144 27.94 12.46 11.70
CA ARG A 144 28.17 11.01 11.56
C ARG A 144 26.95 10.25 12.09
N ARG A 145 25.88 10.20 11.29
CA ARG A 145 24.61 9.55 11.62
C ARG A 145 24.23 8.48 10.61
N SER A 146 23.33 7.60 11.03
CA SER A 146 22.72 6.60 10.17
C SER A 146 21.20 6.70 10.27
N LEU A 147 20.53 6.77 9.12
CA LEU A 147 19.10 6.56 9.02
C LEU A 147 18.84 5.09 8.74
N TRP A 148 17.89 4.52 9.48
CA TRP A 148 17.46 3.13 9.35
C TRP A 148 15.98 3.10 9.07
N TYR A 149 15.53 2.10 8.31
CA TYR A 149 14.13 1.83 8.07
C TYR A 149 13.81 0.36 8.37
N ARG A 150 12.54 0.08 8.63
CA ARG A 150 12.09 -1.27 8.96
C ARG A 150 11.54 -1.97 7.73
N SER A 151 12.10 -3.14 7.41
CA SER A 151 11.67 -4.00 6.29
C SER A 151 11.69 -5.45 6.75
N ASP A 152 10.59 -6.19 6.57
CA ASP A 152 10.43 -7.58 7.02
C ASP A 152 10.80 -7.79 8.50
N ASN A 153 10.38 -6.86 9.37
CA ASN A 153 10.70 -6.82 10.80
C ASN A 153 12.19 -6.68 11.15
N ARG A 154 13.06 -6.36 10.19
CA ARG A 154 14.49 -6.13 10.39
C ARG A 154 14.86 -4.68 10.11
N TRP A 155 15.90 -4.20 10.77
CA TRP A 155 16.51 -2.92 10.45
C TRP A 155 17.38 -3.04 9.22
N LYS A 156 17.22 -2.10 8.29
CA LYS A 156 18.11 -1.89 7.15
C LYS A 156 18.56 -0.43 7.17
N GLN A 157 19.84 -0.21 6.92
CA GLN A 157 20.38 1.13 6.84
C GLN A 157 20.00 1.74 5.49
N ALA A 158 19.54 2.99 5.50
CA ALA A 158 19.32 3.78 4.30
C ALA A 158 20.65 4.10 3.63
N ALA A 159 20.67 4.09 2.31
CA ALA A 159 21.79 4.64 1.55
C ALA A 159 21.88 6.16 1.80
N SER A 160 23.09 6.72 1.70
CA SER A 160 23.30 8.16 1.76
C SER A 160 24.19 8.61 0.62
N GLU A 161 23.79 9.71 -0.03
CA GLU A 161 24.49 10.37 -1.13
C GLU A 161 24.50 11.88 -0.86
N ASP A 162 25.66 12.53 -0.94
CA ASP A 162 25.82 13.98 -0.76
C ASP A 162 25.18 14.58 0.51
N GLY A 163 25.11 13.80 1.59
CA GLY A 163 24.52 14.22 2.88
C GLY A 163 23.00 14.10 2.94
N GLU A 164 22.39 13.43 1.97
CA GLU A 164 20.97 13.09 1.96
C GLU A 164 20.81 11.59 2.19
N PHE A 165 19.77 11.20 2.93
CA PHE A 165 19.38 9.80 3.08
C PHE A 165 18.31 9.44 2.05
N LEU A 166 18.44 8.24 1.48
CA LEU A 166 17.58 7.74 0.42
C LEU A 166 16.61 6.69 0.96
N LEU A 167 15.32 6.93 0.78
CA LEU A 167 14.24 5.99 1.09
C LEU A 167 13.39 5.76 -0.15
N GLU A 168 13.38 4.53 -0.66
CA GLU A 168 12.47 4.14 -1.75
C GLU A 168 11.02 4.39 -1.33
N SER A 169 10.22 4.97 -2.23
CA SER A 169 8.81 5.29 -1.94
C SER A 169 7.98 4.04 -1.61
N THR A 170 8.38 2.88 -2.13
CA THR A 170 7.75 1.59 -1.84
C THR A 170 7.85 1.15 -0.37
N LEU A 171 8.77 1.75 0.41
CA LEU A 171 8.91 1.48 1.85
C LEU A 171 7.74 2.04 2.69
N PHE A 172 7.02 3.01 2.15
CA PHE A 172 5.99 3.74 2.88
C PHE A 172 4.64 3.04 2.80
N ALA A 173 3.86 3.17 3.87
CA ALA A 173 2.43 2.94 3.88
C ALA A 173 1.73 4.27 3.61
N TYR A 174 0.90 4.30 2.58
CA TYR A 174 0.22 5.50 2.11
C TYR A 174 -1.24 5.50 2.48
N THR A 175 -1.77 6.66 2.84
CA THR A 175 -3.21 6.92 2.98
C THR A 175 -3.74 7.60 1.72
N ALA A 176 -4.96 7.25 1.32
CA ALA A 176 -5.67 7.87 0.21
C ALA A 176 -7.13 8.13 0.57
N ASN A 177 -7.74 9.12 -0.09
CA ASN A 177 -9.16 9.41 0.04
C ASN A 177 -9.84 9.48 -1.34
N GLY A 178 -11.17 9.61 -1.37
CA GLY A 178 -11.92 9.62 -2.63
C GLY A 178 -11.59 10.77 -3.60
N ARG A 179 -10.81 11.77 -3.19
CA ARG A 179 -10.39 12.90 -4.04
C ARG A 179 -8.95 12.79 -4.51
N PHE A 180 -8.08 12.15 -3.73
CA PHE A 180 -6.65 12.13 -3.96
C PHE A 180 -6.09 10.72 -3.87
N PRO A 181 -5.35 10.27 -4.90
CA PRO A 181 -4.86 8.89 -4.96
C PRO A 181 -3.87 8.58 -3.84
N VAL A 182 -3.11 9.56 -3.35
CA VAL A 182 -2.17 9.50 -2.21
C VAL A 182 -2.28 10.82 -1.44
N THR A 183 -2.30 10.78 -0.11
CA THR A 183 -2.39 11.98 0.75
C THR A 183 -1.21 12.08 1.72
N GLU A 184 -0.91 11.02 2.46
CA GLU A 184 0.26 10.94 3.31
C GLU A 184 1.00 9.62 3.11
N GLY A 185 2.33 9.63 3.27
CA GLY A 185 3.17 8.44 3.37
C GLY A 185 3.74 8.31 4.78
N THR A 186 3.74 7.12 5.36
CA THR A 186 4.35 6.83 6.66
C THR A 186 5.33 5.68 6.60
N VAL A 187 6.46 5.79 7.31
CA VAL A 187 7.44 4.70 7.44
C VAL A 187 8.00 4.66 8.86
N THR A 188 8.25 3.45 9.36
CA THR A 188 8.99 3.26 10.61
C THR A 188 10.49 3.38 10.36
N ALA A 189 11.12 4.32 11.04
CA ALA A 189 12.53 4.62 10.88
C ALA A 189 13.23 4.80 12.23
N ALA A 190 14.55 4.94 12.21
CA ALA A 190 15.35 5.33 13.35
C ALA A 190 16.57 6.14 12.90
N VAL A 191 16.97 7.13 13.69
CA VAL A 191 18.18 7.93 13.45
C VAL A 191 19.15 7.66 14.59
N THR A 192 20.34 7.22 14.26
CA THR A 192 21.36 6.82 15.24
C THR A 192 22.69 7.49 14.94
N GLU A 193 23.63 7.37 15.86
CA GLU A 193 25.05 7.55 15.56
C GLU A 193 25.50 6.55 14.48
N GLU A 194 26.50 6.94 13.69
CA GLU A 194 27.01 6.16 12.57
C GLU A 194 27.34 4.72 12.96
N GLY A 195 26.75 3.76 12.24
CA GLY A 195 27.03 2.33 12.42
C GLY A 195 26.39 1.69 13.67
N ARG A 196 25.72 2.47 14.52
CA ARG A 196 24.96 1.92 15.65
C ARG A 196 23.61 1.40 15.18
N GLU A 197 23.34 0.11 15.39
CA GLU A 197 22.02 -0.46 15.09
C GLU A 197 20.93 0.13 16.02
N PRO A 198 19.69 0.33 15.54
CA PRO A 198 18.61 0.90 16.36
C PRO A 198 18.08 -0.04 17.45
N LEU A 199 17.80 0.54 18.61
CA LEU A 199 17.04 -0.08 19.69
C LEU A 199 15.56 0.27 19.56
N THR A 200 14.69 -0.42 20.32
CA THR A 200 13.25 -0.12 20.35
C THR A 200 12.95 1.35 20.64
N LEU A 201 13.71 1.96 21.55
CA LEU A 201 13.58 3.36 21.94
C LEU A 201 14.02 4.36 20.85
N ASP A 202 14.70 3.90 19.79
CA ASP A 202 15.07 4.73 18.65
C ASP A 202 13.97 4.75 17.56
N CYS A 203 12.90 3.96 17.72
CA CYS A 203 11.83 3.90 16.72
C CYS A 203 11.09 5.23 16.61
N ARG A 204 11.00 5.73 15.39
CA ARG A 204 10.27 6.92 14.99
C ARG A 204 9.33 6.59 13.83
N GLU A 205 8.35 7.44 13.65
CA GLU A 205 7.50 7.46 12.46
C GLU A 205 7.87 8.69 11.63
N ILE A 206 8.34 8.48 10.40
CA ILE A 206 8.48 9.56 9.42
C ILE A 206 7.16 9.64 8.67
N ASN A 207 6.59 10.84 8.59
CA ASN A 207 5.36 11.14 7.88
C ASN A 207 5.66 12.18 6.79
N ILE A 208 5.23 11.91 5.56
CA ILE A 208 5.40 12.79 4.41
C ILE A 208 4.02 13.17 3.89
N HIS A 209 3.75 14.47 3.82
CA HIS A 209 2.51 15.05 3.31
C HIS A 209 2.62 15.23 1.79
N VAL A 210 1.94 14.35 1.06
CA VAL A 210 2.05 14.26 -0.41
C VAL A 210 1.21 15.33 -1.10
N ILE A 211 0.08 15.76 -0.50
CA ILE A 211 -0.87 16.75 -1.03
C ILE A 211 -1.39 17.67 0.07
#